data_AF-A0A8A4TC14-F1
#
_entry.id   AF-A0A8A4TC14-F1
#
_cell.length_a   1.000
_cell.length_b   1.000
_cell.length_c   1.000
_cell.angle_alpha   90.00
_cell.angle_beta   90.00
_cell.angle_gamma   90.00
#
_symmetry.space_group_name_H-M   'P 1'
#
loop_
_entity.id
_entity.type
_entity.pdbx_description
1 polymer ?
#
loop_
_entity_poly.entity_id
_entity_poly.type
_entity_poly.pdbx_seq_one_letter_code
_entity_poly.pdbx_strand_id
1 'polypeptide(L)'
;MFLFSRSSFCGISFLWLAAFGLLSGGVDGMAGDGGPMPSDGAARGPRDARWLKVTSPTVEYENDQSAGGRLFAQAVPDMTRYVHDIARRVGRMLYHDPAEVPAFERLTLRIFKFDGIAWKSGEPPHITVAVSTDYLLRYHEGGGDVAEEVRGILYHEMTHAYQHAEGMSSFAVEGIADVVRHRAGYIPNHFREPGGHWSDGYKTTAFFFAWIQEERGFDDFTYVLNQSAHPKNRGFWSWEDTITNATCHSVHTLWDEYQSWLSERP
;
A
#
# COMPACT_ATOMS: atom_id res chain seq x y z
N MET A 1 27.67 15.05 -25.80
CA MET A 1 27.00 13.83 -26.31
C MET A 1 27.64 12.65 -25.60
N PHE A 2 27.10 12.27 -24.44
CA PHE A 2 27.52 11.09 -23.69
C PHE A 2 26.31 10.15 -23.68
N LEU A 3 26.39 9.08 -24.48
CA LEU A 3 25.46 7.97 -24.47
C LEU A 3 25.72 7.16 -23.19
N PHE A 4 24.82 7.26 -22.21
CA PHE A 4 24.78 6.27 -21.13
C PHE A 4 24.26 4.96 -21.73
N SER A 5 25.12 3.95 -21.77
CA SER A 5 24.73 2.57 -22.05
C SER A 5 23.83 2.10 -20.90
N ARG A 6 22.56 1.84 -21.18
CA ARG A 6 21.66 1.16 -20.25
C ARG A 6 22.08 -0.31 -20.17
N SER A 7 22.99 -0.61 -19.26
CA SER A 7 23.18 -1.98 -18.80
C SER A 7 22.00 -2.32 -17.89
N SER A 8 20.96 -2.92 -18.44
CA SER A 8 19.85 -3.49 -17.67
C SER A 8 20.36 -4.67 -16.86
N PHE A 9 20.80 -4.42 -15.62
CA PHE A 9 21.05 -5.47 -14.66
C PHE A 9 19.70 -5.92 -14.08
N CYS A 10 19.16 -6.95 -14.71
CA CYS A 10 18.04 -7.72 -14.20
C CYS A 10 18.38 -8.33 -12.83
N GLY A 11 17.61 -8.02 -11.79
CA GLY A 11 17.52 -8.84 -10.57
C GLY A 11 18.70 -8.83 -9.60
N ILE A 12 19.33 -7.68 -9.29
CA ILE A 12 20.13 -7.60 -8.06
C ILE A 12 19.22 -7.17 -6.91
N SER A 13 18.52 -8.15 -6.32
CA SER A 13 18.31 -8.09 -4.87
C SER A 13 19.69 -8.05 -4.23
N PHE A 14 19.98 -7.05 -3.39
CA PHE A 14 21.19 -7.04 -2.58
C PHE A 14 21.10 -8.17 -1.54
N LEU A 15 21.40 -9.39 -1.97
CA LEU A 15 21.67 -10.53 -1.10
C LEU A 15 22.89 -10.19 -0.25
N TRP A 16 22.64 -9.80 1.00
CA TRP A 16 23.66 -9.82 2.03
C TRP A 16 24.16 -11.26 2.20
N LEU A 17 25.48 -11.45 2.10
CA LEU A 17 26.14 -12.65 2.59
C LEU A 17 25.93 -12.73 4.12
N ALA A 18 24.87 -13.41 4.55
CA ALA A 18 24.80 -13.99 5.87
C ALA A 18 25.44 -15.38 5.80
N ALA A 19 26.62 -15.52 6.41
CA ALA A 19 27.24 -16.81 6.63
C ALA A 19 26.32 -17.66 7.53
N PHE A 20 25.66 -18.67 6.96
CA PHE A 20 24.94 -19.68 7.73
C PHE A 20 25.87 -20.83 8.08
N GLY A 21 26.17 -20.93 9.38
CA GLY A 21 26.50 -22.21 10.01
C GLY A 21 25.22 -23.07 10.07
N LEU A 22 25.38 -24.35 9.74
CA LEU A 22 24.34 -25.36 9.82
C LEU A 22 23.70 -25.38 11.20
N LEU A 23 22.37 -25.54 11.25
CA LEU A 23 21.68 -26.45 12.17
C LEU A 23 20.27 -26.74 11.60
N SER A 24 19.98 -28.02 11.46
CA SER A 24 18.72 -28.58 10.96
C SER A 24 17.64 -28.59 12.05
N GLY A 25 16.40 -28.25 11.68
CA GLY A 25 15.21 -28.42 12.50
C GLY A 25 13.97 -27.95 11.74
N GLY A 26 13.01 -28.85 11.51
CA GLY A 26 11.85 -28.65 10.63
C GLY A 26 10.82 -27.64 11.13
N VAL A 27 9.90 -27.27 10.24
CA VAL A 27 8.73 -26.44 10.56
C VAL A 27 7.46 -27.12 10.03
N ASP A 28 6.64 -27.57 10.98
CA ASP A 28 5.21 -27.79 10.80
C ASP A 28 4.49 -26.44 10.62
N GLY A 29 3.41 -26.45 9.84
CA GLY A 29 2.62 -25.28 9.50
C GLY A 29 1.88 -24.64 10.69
N MET A 30 1.63 -23.34 10.57
CA MET A 30 0.70 -22.61 11.42
C MET A 30 -0.01 -21.53 10.60
N ALA A 31 -1.34 -21.63 10.56
CA ALA A 31 -2.26 -20.61 10.09
C ALA A 31 -2.15 -19.34 10.97
N GLY A 32 -2.20 -18.17 10.34
CA GLY A 32 -2.16 -16.87 11.01
C GLY A 32 -3.55 -16.41 11.42
N ASP A 33 -3.85 -16.54 12.71
CA ASP A 33 -5.03 -16.01 13.38
C ASP A 33 -4.80 -14.54 13.81
N GLY A 34 -5.85 -13.73 13.75
CA GLY A 34 -5.82 -12.27 13.93
C GLY A 34 -5.57 -11.80 15.37
N GLY A 35 -4.33 -11.92 15.84
CA GLY A 35 -3.91 -11.47 17.17
C GLY A 35 -3.80 -9.94 17.31
N PRO A 36 -4.02 -9.38 18.52
CA PRO A 36 -3.88 -7.95 18.78
C PRO A 36 -2.41 -7.51 18.71
N MET A 37 -2.20 -6.27 18.23
CA MET A 37 -0.89 -5.64 18.08
C MET A 37 -0.04 -5.77 19.35
N PRO A 38 1.24 -6.17 19.25
CA PRO A 38 2.14 -6.09 20.38
C PRO A 38 2.33 -4.62 20.77
N SER A 39 2.27 -4.34 22.07
CA SER A 39 2.57 -3.03 22.62
C SER A 39 4.06 -2.73 22.44
N ASP A 40 4.42 -1.92 21.46
CA ASP A 40 5.80 -1.48 21.21
C ASP A 40 6.30 -0.53 22.32
N GLY A 41 6.76 -1.15 23.41
CA GLY A 41 7.60 -0.55 24.45
C GLY A 41 9.10 -0.72 24.18
N ALA A 42 9.52 -1.09 22.97
CA ALA A 42 10.93 -1.25 22.62
C ALA A 42 11.55 0.10 22.21
N ALA A 43 12.74 0.40 22.76
CA ALA A 43 13.45 1.66 22.62
C ALA A 43 13.64 2.10 21.15
N ARG A 44 13.13 3.30 20.81
CA ARG A 44 13.21 3.93 19.47
C ARG A 44 14.67 4.25 19.14
N GLY A 45 15.26 3.53 18.18
CA GLY A 45 16.60 3.82 17.70
C GLY A 45 16.65 5.05 16.75
N PRO A 46 17.84 5.54 16.37
CA PRO A 46 17.98 6.67 15.43
C PRO A 46 17.32 6.44 14.06
N ARG A 47 17.21 5.19 13.60
CA ARG A 47 16.52 4.84 12.36
C ARG A 47 15.01 5.11 12.44
N ASP A 48 14.39 4.86 13.59
CA ASP A 48 12.96 5.12 13.78
C ASP A 48 12.66 6.62 13.84
N ALA A 49 13.59 7.43 14.35
CA ALA A 49 13.45 8.89 14.38
C ALA A 49 13.37 9.52 12.98
N ARG A 50 14.14 9.00 12.00
CA ARG A 50 14.08 9.49 10.61
C ARG A 50 12.73 9.18 9.95
N TRP A 51 12.21 7.97 10.16
CA TRP A 51 10.88 7.60 9.67
C TRP A 51 9.80 8.47 10.29
N LEU A 52 9.81 8.63 11.62
CA LEU A 52 8.86 9.50 12.32
C LEU A 52 8.79 10.90 11.72
N LYS A 53 9.91 11.48 11.29
CA LYS A 53 9.94 12.81 10.68
C LYS A 53 9.11 12.91 9.38
N VAL A 54 9.11 11.87 8.54
CA VAL A 54 8.44 11.88 7.23
C VAL A 54 7.07 11.20 7.24
N THR A 55 6.69 10.58 8.36
CA THR A 55 5.43 9.84 8.53
C THR A 55 4.56 10.37 9.66
N SER A 56 4.83 11.59 10.12
CA SER A 56 4.04 12.27 11.15
C SER A 56 3.57 13.64 10.67
N PRO A 57 2.74 13.70 9.61
CA PRO A 57 2.15 14.96 9.18
C PRO A 57 1.30 15.55 10.29
N THR A 58 1.17 16.87 10.31
CA THR A 58 0.16 17.55 11.14
C THR A 58 -1.22 17.11 10.66
N VAL A 59 -2.12 16.79 11.60
CA VAL A 59 -3.48 16.32 11.27
C VAL A 59 -4.48 17.40 11.64
N GLU A 60 -5.10 18.01 10.64
CA GLU A 60 -6.27 18.85 10.78
C GLU A 60 -7.51 17.98 10.58
N TYR A 61 -8.31 17.81 11.64
CA TYR A 61 -9.44 16.89 11.65
C TYR A 61 -10.77 17.62 11.66
N GLU A 62 -11.60 17.38 10.64
CA GLU A 62 -12.95 17.92 10.51
C GLU A 62 -13.96 16.78 10.49
N ASN A 63 -14.99 16.86 11.32
CA ASN A 63 -16.06 15.86 11.35
C ASN A 63 -17.43 16.54 11.50
N ASP A 64 -18.35 16.21 10.61
CA ASP A 64 -19.70 16.77 10.54
C ASP A 64 -20.64 16.37 11.69
N GLN A 65 -20.17 15.49 12.60
CA GLN A 65 -20.90 14.97 13.76
C GLN A 65 -22.21 14.23 13.42
N SER A 66 -22.41 13.83 12.17
CA SER A 66 -23.52 12.97 11.73
C SER A 66 -23.45 11.58 12.39
N ALA A 67 -24.44 10.72 12.15
CA ALA A 67 -24.39 9.34 12.64
C ALA A 67 -23.15 8.59 12.12
N GLY A 68 -22.86 8.68 10.81
CA GLY A 68 -21.64 8.14 10.22
C GLY A 68 -20.36 8.80 10.75
N GLY A 69 -20.39 10.12 10.99
CA GLY A 69 -19.27 10.83 11.60
C GLY A 69 -18.95 10.35 13.01
N ARG A 70 -19.98 10.06 13.82
CA ARG A 70 -19.80 9.47 15.16
C ARG A 70 -19.29 8.03 15.11
N LEU A 71 -19.74 7.23 14.15
CA LEU A 71 -19.20 5.88 13.91
C LEU A 71 -17.70 5.95 13.59
N PHE A 72 -17.27 6.87 12.72
CA PHE A 72 -15.85 7.09 12.44
C PHE A 72 -15.06 7.48 13.69
N ALA A 73 -15.56 8.43 14.49
CA ALA A 73 -14.89 8.88 15.71
C ALA A 73 -14.76 7.75 16.75
N GLN A 74 -15.74 6.85 16.82
CA GLN A 74 -15.67 5.66 17.68
C GLN A 74 -14.62 4.64 17.19
N ALA A 75 -14.50 4.47 15.87
CA ALA A 75 -13.49 3.62 15.26
C ALA A 75 -12.04 4.15 15.45
N VAL A 76 -11.88 5.46 15.60
CA VAL A 76 -10.57 6.14 15.66
C VAL A 76 -10.47 7.07 16.88
N PRO A 77 -10.27 6.52 18.10
CA PRO A 77 -10.30 7.32 19.34
C PRO A 77 -9.10 8.26 19.52
N ASP A 78 -7.94 7.95 18.94
CA ASP A 78 -6.75 8.82 18.92
C ASP A 78 -6.35 9.10 17.47
N MET A 79 -6.87 10.20 16.93
CA MET A 79 -6.73 10.53 15.51
C MET A 79 -5.28 10.67 15.07
N THR A 80 -4.48 11.43 15.82
CA THR A 80 -3.09 11.73 15.46
C THR A 80 -2.25 10.47 15.48
N ARG A 81 -2.36 9.67 16.55
CA ARG A 81 -1.62 8.41 16.63
C ARG A 81 -2.04 7.45 15.53
N TYR A 82 -3.34 7.33 15.27
CA TYR A 82 -3.87 6.40 14.27
C TYR A 82 -3.36 6.73 12.86
N VAL A 83 -3.41 8.02 12.47
CA VAL A 83 -2.87 8.50 11.20
C VAL A 83 -1.37 8.25 11.12
N HIS A 84 -0.60 8.56 12.17
CA HIS A 84 0.85 8.37 12.17
C HIS A 84 1.24 6.88 12.12
N ASP A 85 0.47 6.00 12.72
CA ASP A 85 0.71 4.56 12.69
C ASP A 85 0.49 4.00 11.27
N ILE A 86 -0.59 4.42 10.60
CA ILE A 86 -0.86 4.08 9.20
C ILE A 86 0.21 4.67 8.27
N ALA A 87 0.51 5.97 8.39
CA ALA A 87 1.51 6.65 7.58
C ALA A 87 2.90 5.99 7.70
N ARG A 88 3.28 5.54 8.90
CA ARG A 88 4.53 4.78 9.09
C ARG A 88 4.56 3.47 8.33
N ARG A 89 3.47 2.71 8.38
CA ARG A 89 3.39 1.41 7.72
C ARG A 89 3.32 1.56 6.20
N VAL A 90 2.52 2.50 5.70
CA VAL A 90 2.47 2.89 4.27
C VAL A 90 3.85 3.32 3.78
N GLY A 91 4.51 4.26 4.48
CA GLY A 91 5.83 4.74 4.10
C GLY A 91 6.87 3.62 4.00
N ARG A 92 6.87 2.68 4.96
CA ARG A 92 7.76 1.51 4.94
C ARG A 92 7.44 0.46 3.87
N MET A 93 6.21 0.43 3.35
CA MET A 93 5.82 -0.45 2.25
C MET A 93 6.17 0.15 0.87
N LEU A 94 6.26 1.47 0.77
CA LEU A 94 6.49 2.20 -0.48
C LEU A 94 7.95 2.65 -0.69
N TYR A 95 8.76 2.70 0.37
CA TYR A 95 10.10 3.31 0.39
C TYR A 95 11.09 2.51 1.23
N HIS A 96 12.38 2.54 0.85
CA HIS A 96 13.45 1.90 1.61
C HIS A 96 14.22 2.89 2.49
N ASP A 97 14.39 4.14 2.04
CA ASP A 97 14.96 5.22 2.83
C ASP A 97 13.96 6.38 3.02
N PRO A 98 13.83 6.93 4.25
CA PRO A 98 13.03 8.13 4.52
C PRO A 98 13.31 9.33 3.61
N ALA A 99 14.51 9.45 3.03
CA ALA A 99 14.87 10.52 2.11
C ALA A 99 14.17 10.44 0.74
N GLU A 100 13.58 9.28 0.41
CA GLU A 100 12.80 9.06 -0.81
C GLU A 100 11.34 9.50 -0.65
N VAL A 101 10.86 9.59 0.59
CA VAL A 101 9.47 9.92 0.91
C VAL A 101 9.19 11.38 0.50
N PRO A 102 8.09 11.67 -0.22
CA PRO A 102 7.68 13.03 -0.52
C PRO A 102 7.53 13.87 0.74
N ALA A 103 7.76 15.18 0.62
CA ALA A 103 7.63 16.12 1.73
C ALA A 103 6.15 16.35 2.09
N PHE A 104 5.50 15.37 2.72
CA PHE A 104 4.11 15.43 3.16
C PHE A 104 4.04 15.94 4.61
N GLU A 105 3.64 17.20 4.77
CA GLU A 105 3.72 17.90 6.06
C GLU A 105 2.37 18.02 6.76
N ARG A 106 1.27 18.10 6.00
CA ARG A 106 -0.07 18.33 6.56
C ARG A 106 -1.16 17.52 5.87
N LEU A 107 -1.89 16.76 6.67
CA LEU A 107 -3.13 16.10 6.31
C LEU A 107 -4.33 16.91 6.83
N THR A 108 -5.25 17.25 5.93
CA THR A 108 -6.63 17.62 6.30
C THR A 108 -7.52 16.39 6.13
N LEU A 109 -8.03 15.83 7.22
CA LEU A 109 -8.91 14.66 7.22
C LEU A 109 -10.36 15.11 7.45
N ARG A 110 -11.21 14.94 6.44
CA ARG A 110 -12.60 15.44 6.44
C ARG A 110 -13.60 14.29 6.45
N ILE A 111 -14.41 14.25 7.49
CA ILE A 111 -15.44 13.22 7.68
C ILE A 111 -16.79 13.89 7.53
N PHE A 112 -17.38 13.76 6.34
CA PHE A 112 -18.62 14.44 6.01
C PHE A 112 -19.45 13.68 4.97
N LYS A 113 -20.70 14.10 4.80
CA LYS A 113 -21.62 13.52 3.82
C LYS A 113 -21.23 13.88 2.38
N PHE A 114 -20.99 12.86 1.55
CA PHE A 114 -20.88 12.97 0.09
C PHE A 114 -21.15 11.60 -0.56
N ASP A 115 -21.37 11.59 -1.88
CA ASP A 115 -21.54 10.35 -2.65
C ASP A 115 -20.18 9.70 -2.98
N GLY A 116 -20.05 8.41 -2.71
CA GLY A 116 -18.79 7.66 -2.75
C GLY A 116 -18.35 7.11 -1.39
N ILE A 117 -17.12 6.60 -1.33
CA ILE A 117 -16.53 5.95 -0.13
C ILE A 117 -15.54 6.91 0.52
N ALA A 118 -14.48 7.23 -0.21
CA ALA A 118 -13.40 8.11 0.20
C ALA A 118 -12.74 8.74 -1.03
N TRP A 119 -11.92 9.77 -0.81
CA TRP A 119 -11.07 10.33 -1.85
C TRP A 119 -9.88 11.07 -1.25
N LYS A 120 -8.81 11.17 -2.04
CA LYS A 120 -7.64 12.05 -1.84
C LYS A 120 -7.67 13.24 -2.80
N SER A 121 -7.22 14.41 -2.34
CA SER A 121 -6.93 15.56 -3.19
C SER A 121 -5.72 16.36 -2.66
N GLY A 122 -5.20 17.26 -3.50
CA GLY A 122 -3.96 17.98 -3.23
C GLY A 122 -2.71 17.16 -3.54
N GLU A 123 -1.56 17.77 -3.30
CA GLU A 123 -0.24 17.16 -3.47
C GLU A 123 0.69 17.61 -2.33
N PRO A 124 1.77 16.86 -2.01
CA PRO A 124 2.70 17.27 -0.97
C PRO A 124 3.20 18.71 -1.20
N PRO A 125 3.24 19.59 -0.18
CA PRO A 125 3.17 19.22 1.25
C PRO A 125 1.79 19.15 1.90
N HIS A 126 0.70 19.41 1.18
CA HIS A 126 -0.65 19.50 1.76
C HIS A 126 -1.63 18.56 1.05
N ILE A 127 -2.13 17.56 1.78
CA ILE A 127 -3.05 16.55 1.26
C ILE A 127 -4.37 16.66 2.02
N THR A 128 -5.48 16.51 1.30
CA THR A 128 -6.80 16.30 1.90
C THR A 128 -7.24 14.87 1.63
N VAL A 129 -7.68 14.16 2.67
CA VAL A 129 -8.38 12.88 2.57
C VAL A 129 -9.79 13.08 3.12
N ALA A 130 -10.80 12.54 2.45
CA ALA A 130 -12.16 12.54 2.95
C ALA A 130 -12.75 11.14 3.00
N VAL A 131 -13.62 10.89 3.98
CA VAL A 131 -14.38 9.63 4.13
C VAL A 131 -15.86 9.95 4.28
N SER A 132 -16.71 9.26 3.52
CA SER A 132 -18.14 9.54 3.43
C SER A 132 -18.89 9.02 4.66
N THR A 133 -19.61 9.90 5.34
CA THR A 133 -20.46 9.52 6.48
C THR A 133 -21.70 8.73 6.06
N ASP A 134 -22.23 8.97 4.85
CA ASP A 134 -23.34 8.20 4.26
C ASP A 134 -22.89 6.77 3.92
N TYR A 135 -21.66 6.58 3.45
CA TYR A 135 -21.11 5.24 3.24
C TYR A 135 -20.96 4.48 4.55
N LEU A 136 -20.29 5.09 5.55
CA LEU A 136 -20.04 4.42 6.83
C LEU A 136 -21.33 4.02 7.55
N LEU A 137 -22.36 4.87 7.49
CA LEU A 137 -23.66 4.56 8.07
C LEU A 137 -24.30 3.35 7.36
N ARG A 138 -24.34 3.33 6.02
CA ARG A 138 -24.90 2.19 5.26
C ARG A 138 -24.11 0.91 5.49
N TYR A 139 -22.79 1.00 5.57
CA TYR A 139 -21.92 -0.14 5.85
C TYR A 139 -22.21 -0.74 7.23
N HIS A 140 -22.37 0.13 8.24
CA HIS A 140 -22.76 -0.27 9.59
C HIS A 140 -24.16 -0.91 9.64
N GLU A 141 -25.15 -0.29 9.02
CA GLU A 141 -26.54 -0.80 8.96
C GLU A 141 -26.64 -2.14 8.21
N GLY A 142 -25.72 -2.39 7.27
CA GLY A 142 -25.55 -3.68 6.61
C GLY A 142 -24.84 -4.75 7.46
N GLY A 143 -24.45 -4.43 8.70
CA GLY A 143 -23.77 -5.35 9.62
C GLY A 143 -22.24 -5.39 9.48
N GLY A 144 -21.64 -4.45 8.74
CA GLY A 144 -20.18 -4.38 8.56
C GLY A 144 -19.43 -3.83 9.79
N ASP A 145 -18.17 -4.25 9.94
CA ASP A 145 -17.26 -3.74 10.96
C ASP A 145 -16.66 -2.38 10.52
N VAL A 146 -17.25 -1.30 11.03
CA VAL A 146 -16.81 0.08 10.69
C VAL A 146 -15.35 0.32 11.07
N ALA A 147 -14.84 -0.27 12.15
CA ALA A 147 -13.47 -0.05 12.57
C ALA A 147 -12.47 -0.69 11.61
N GLU A 148 -12.76 -1.90 11.13
CA GLU A 148 -11.98 -2.57 10.10
C GLU A 148 -12.04 -1.80 8.77
N GLU A 149 -13.23 -1.38 8.34
CA GLU A 149 -13.40 -0.68 7.05
C GLU A 149 -12.74 0.69 7.05
N VAL A 150 -12.92 1.49 8.11
CA VAL A 150 -12.22 2.79 8.26
C VAL A 150 -10.71 2.60 8.21
N ARG A 151 -10.19 1.55 8.83
CA ARG A 151 -8.76 1.26 8.77
C ARG A 151 -8.32 0.94 7.34
N GLY A 152 -9.06 0.08 6.64
CA GLY A 152 -8.78 -0.27 5.24
C GLY A 152 -8.82 0.93 4.30
N ILE A 153 -9.85 1.77 4.41
CA ILE A 153 -9.98 3.04 3.66
C ILE A 153 -8.77 3.92 3.90
N LEU A 154 -8.36 4.10 5.16
CA LEU A 154 -7.24 4.97 5.48
C LEU A 154 -5.90 4.40 4.98
N TYR A 155 -5.69 3.08 4.91
CA TYR A 155 -4.51 2.52 4.25
C TYR A 155 -4.49 2.82 2.75
N HIS A 156 -5.64 2.71 2.08
CA HIS A 156 -5.77 3.02 0.65
C HIS A 156 -5.49 4.50 0.39
N GLU A 157 -6.22 5.42 1.05
CA GLU A 157 -6.09 6.85 0.82
C GLU A 157 -4.74 7.42 1.28
N MET A 158 -4.17 6.88 2.37
CA MET A 158 -2.84 7.28 2.80
C MET A 158 -1.76 6.82 1.82
N THR A 159 -1.98 5.71 1.10
CA THR A 159 -1.09 5.29 0.02
C THR A 159 -1.11 6.31 -1.12
N HIS A 160 -2.27 6.80 -1.53
CA HIS A 160 -2.40 7.92 -2.48
C HIS A 160 -1.71 9.20 -2.00
N ALA A 161 -1.66 9.46 -0.69
CA ALA A 161 -0.97 10.63 -0.13
C ALA A 161 0.56 10.53 -0.22
N TYR A 162 1.11 9.32 -0.20
CA TYR A 162 2.56 9.07 -0.17
C TYR A 162 3.13 8.63 -1.51
N GLN A 163 2.37 7.91 -2.35
CA GLN A 163 2.91 7.28 -3.56
C GLN A 163 3.26 8.29 -4.64
N HIS A 164 4.16 7.90 -5.53
CA HIS A 164 4.35 8.58 -6.80
C HIS A 164 3.34 8.07 -7.84
N ALA A 165 2.91 8.97 -8.72
CA ALA A 165 1.91 8.66 -9.74
C ALA A 165 2.18 9.34 -11.10
N GLU A 166 3.35 9.97 -11.29
CA GLU A 166 3.64 10.75 -12.50
C GLU A 166 3.58 9.87 -13.75
N GLY A 167 2.60 10.15 -14.63
CA GLY A 167 2.39 9.43 -15.88
C GLY A 167 1.91 7.98 -15.74
N MET A 168 1.73 7.47 -14.53
CA MET A 168 1.30 6.09 -14.26
C MET A 168 -0.17 5.89 -14.65
N SER A 169 -0.52 4.69 -15.12
CA SER A 169 -1.92 4.31 -15.34
C SER A 169 -2.72 4.41 -14.05
N SER A 170 -3.93 4.99 -14.11
CA SER A 170 -4.83 5.07 -12.95
C SER A 170 -5.12 3.69 -12.34
N PHE A 171 -5.18 2.63 -13.14
CA PHE A 171 -5.36 1.27 -12.63
C PHE A 171 -4.15 0.78 -11.81
N ALA A 172 -2.93 1.15 -12.19
CA ALA A 172 -1.74 0.83 -11.40
C ALA A 172 -1.68 1.68 -10.12
N VAL A 173 -2.06 2.96 -10.20
CA VAL A 173 -2.18 3.87 -9.04
C VAL A 173 -3.13 3.27 -7.99
N GLU A 174 -4.32 2.82 -8.40
CA GLU A 174 -5.27 2.13 -7.49
C GLU A 174 -4.75 0.78 -7.03
N GLY A 175 -4.06 0.03 -7.90
CA GLY A 175 -3.46 -1.25 -7.56
C GLY A 175 -2.38 -1.15 -6.48
N ILE A 176 -1.57 -0.08 -6.48
CA ILE A 176 -0.58 0.18 -5.41
C ILE A 176 -1.29 0.50 -4.08
N ALA A 177 -2.35 1.31 -4.11
CA ALA A 177 -3.13 1.60 -2.92
C ALA A 177 -3.77 0.35 -2.31
N ASP A 178 -4.34 -0.51 -3.14
CA ASP A 178 -4.95 -1.75 -2.67
C ASP A 178 -3.92 -2.84 -2.33
N VAL A 179 -2.73 -2.90 -2.94
CA VAL A 179 -1.70 -3.86 -2.50
C VAL A 179 -1.18 -3.50 -1.11
N VAL A 180 -1.03 -2.20 -0.82
CA VAL A 180 -0.69 -1.73 0.54
C VAL A 180 -1.82 -2.05 1.53
N ARG A 181 -3.08 -1.78 1.17
CA ARG A 181 -4.25 -2.15 1.99
C ARG A 181 -4.32 -3.66 2.25
N HIS A 182 -4.08 -4.47 1.22
CA HIS A 182 -4.06 -5.93 1.31
C HIS A 182 -2.94 -6.43 2.24
N ARG A 183 -1.70 -5.99 2.02
CA ARG A 183 -0.54 -6.36 2.84
C ARG A 183 -0.63 -5.83 4.28
N ALA A 184 -1.45 -4.80 4.50
CA ALA A 184 -1.77 -4.33 5.85
C ALA A 184 -2.78 -5.23 6.58
N GLY A 185 -3.46 -6.13 5.87
CA GLY A 185 -4.44 -7.09 6.37
C GLY A 185 -5.91 -6.68 6.16
N TYR A 186 -6.18 -5.66 5.32
CA TYR A 186 -7.52 -5.05 5.18
C TYR A 186 -8.17 -5.30 3.81
N ILE A 187 -7.70 -6.33 3.10
CA ILE A 187 -8.42 -6.94 1.97
C ILE A 187 -8.36 -8.47 2.17
N PRO A 188 -9.48 -9.12 2.52
CA PRO A 188 -9.54 -10.57 2.66
C PRO A 188 -9.16 -11.34 1.40
N ASN A 189 -8.46 -12.46 1.56
CA ASN A 189 -8.01 -13.30 0.43
C ASN A 189 -9.15 -13.93 -0.38
N HIS A 190 -10.36 -14.06 0.16
CA HIS A 190 -11.48 -14.61 -0.60
C HIS A 190 -11.91 -13.75 -1.80
N PHE A 191 -11.46 -12.48 -1.87
CA PHE A 191 -11.65 -11.65 -3.06
C PHE A 191 -10.65 -11.95 -4.19
N ARG A 192 -9.66 -12.82 -3.95
CA ARG A 192 -8.62 -13.21 -4.91
C ARG A 192 -9.13 -14.37 -5.76
N GLU A 193 -9.83 -14.06 -6.84
CA GLU A 193 -10.47 -15.05 -7.71
C GLU A 193 -9.85 -15.07 -9.12
N PRO A 194 -9.92 -16.20 -9.85
CA PRO A 194 -9.53 -16.26 -11.26
C PRO A 194 -10.36 -15.32 -12.15
N GLY A 195 -9.77 -14.87 -13.24
CA GLY A 195 -10.35 -13.94 -14.22
C GLY A 195 -9.84 -12.52 -14.09
N GLY A 196 -10.48 -11.60 -14.83
CA GLY A 196 -10.12 -10.19 -14.92
C GLY A 196 -8.88 -9.92 -15.77
N HIS A 197 -8.27 -8.77 -15.54
CA HIS A 197 -7.07 -8.29 -16.19
C HIS A 197 -6.16 -7.51 -15.22
N TRP A 198 -4.84 -7.52 -15.43
CA TRP A 198 -3.89 -6.79 -14.57
C TRP A 198 -4.14 -5.28 -14.55
N SER A 199 -4.90 -4.76 -15.51
CA SER A 199 -5.28 -3.35 -15.61
C SER A 199 -6.73 -3.06 -15.22
N ASP A 200 -7.34 -3.89 -14.36
CA ASP A 200 -8.70 -3.63 -13.83
C ASP A 200 -8.69 -2.69 -12.61
N GLY A 201 -7.51 -2.39 -12.06
CA GLY A 201 -7.32 -1.58 -10.86
C GLY A 201 -7.72 -2.30 -9.59
N TYR A 202 -7.69 -1.55 -8.47
CA TYR A 202 -8.16 -1.98 -7.16
C TYR A 202 -7.67 -3.40 -6.78
N LYS A 203 -8.56 -4.22 -6.18
CA LYS A 203 -8.30 -5.57 -5.71
C LYS A 203 -7.70 -6.49 -6.78
N THR A 204 -8.21 -6.47 -8.01
CA THR A 204 -7.74 -7.36 -9.09
C THR A 204 -6.27 -7.13 -9.39
N THR A 205 -5.89 -5.87 -9.63
CA THR A 205 -4.49 -5.48 -9.85
C THR A 205 -3.65 -5.68 -8.59
N ALA A 206 -4.18 -5.32 -7.41
CA ALA A 206 -3.47 -5.44 -6.14
C ALA A 206 -3.09 -6.88 -5.79
N PHE A 207 -3.98 -7.86 -6.02
CA PHE A 207 -3.66 -9.25 -5.75
C PHE A 207 -2.61 -9.80 -6.71
N PHE A 208 -2.62 -9.36 -7.96
CA PHE A 208 -1.55 -9.69 -8.90
C PHE A 208 -0.21 -9.11 -8.45
N PHE A 209 -0.18 -7.86 -7.98
CA PHE A 209 1.03 -7.26 -7.42
C PHE A 209 1.52 -7.98 -6.16
N ALA A 210 0.59 -8.36 -5.27
CA ALA A 210 0.90 -9.16 -4.10
C ALA A 210 1.51 -10.51 -4.50
N TRP A 211 0.93 -11.21 -5.48
CA TRP A 211 1.43 -12.48 -5.97
C TRP A 211 2.84 -12.35 -6.58
N ILE A 212 3.11 -11.33 -7.41
CA ILE A 212 4.44 -11.08 -7.96
C ILE A 212 5.48 -10.94 -6.82
N GLN A 213 5.11 -10.20 -5.78
CA GLN A 213 6.01 -9.91 -4.68
C GLN A 213 6.22 -11.11 -3.74
N GLU A 214 5.13 -11.75 -3.32
CA GLU A 214 5.12 -12.69 -2.19
C GLU A 214 5.28 -14.14 -2.65
N GLU A 215 4.70 -14.49 -3.81
CA GLU A 215 4.69 -15.87 -4.31
C GLU A 215 5.73 -16.08 -5.40
N ARG A 216 5.88 -15.09 -6.30
CA ARG A 216 6.87 -15.15 -7.39
C ARG A 216 8.28 -14.74 -6.95
N GLY A 217 8.41 -14.12 -5.78
CA GLY A 217 9.70 -13.85 -5.13
C GLY A 217 10.38 -12.55 -5.57
N PHE A 218 9.61 -11.55 -5.98
CA PHE A 218 10.12 -10.20 -6.24
C PHE A 218 9.85 -9.28 -5.03
N ASP A 219 10.55 -9.52 -3.91
CA ASP A 219 10.28 -8.94 -2.58
C ASP A 219 10.05 -7.41 -2.53
N ASP A 220 10.73 -6.65 -3.40
CA ASP A 220 10.66 -5.18 -3.47
C ASP A 220 9.71 -4.65 -4.56
N PHE A 221 8.85 -5.50 -5.14
CA PHE A 221 8.05 -5.13 -6.32
C PHE A 221 7.15 -3.90 -6.09
N THR A 222 6.53 -3.77 -4.90
CA THR A 222 5.72 -2.60 -4.55
C THR A 222 6.55 -1.31 -4.55
N TYR A 223 7.78 -1.37 -4.01
CA TYR A 223 8.72 -0.25 -4.04
C TYR A 223 9.10 0.12 -5.48
N VAL A 224 9.44 -0.88 -6.31
CA VAL A 224 9.83 -0.66 -7.71
C VAL A 224 8.68 -0.04 -8.51
N LEU A 225 7.44 -0.50 -8.33
CA LEU A 225 6.26 0.10 -8.93
C LEU A 225 6.10 1.56 -8.51
N ASN A 226 6.18 1.86 -7.22
CA ASN A 226 6.10 3.23 -6.72
C ASN A 226 7.21 4.12 -7.32
N GLN A 227 8.46 3.66 -7.34
CA GLN A 227 9.59 4.42 -7.91
C GLN A 227 9.50 4.61 -9.42
N SER A 228 8.84 3.71 -10.16
CA SER A 228 8.67 3.83 -11.60
C SER A 228 7.90 5.11 -12.01
N ALA A 229 7.03 5.61 -11.12
CA ALA A 229 6.26 6.83 -11.30
C ALA A 229 6.86 8.06 -10.60
N HIS A 230 8.10 7.98 -10.12
CA HIS A 230 8.76 9.10 -9.46
C HIS A 230 8.81 10.33 -10.42
N PRO A 231 8.48 11.56 -9.97
CA PRO A 231 8.32 12.74 -10.85
C PRO A 231 9.60 13.20 -11.57
N LYS A 232 10.76 12.69 -11.15
CA LYS A 232 12.06 12.91 -11.85
C LYS A 232 12.28 11.95 -13.02
N ASN A 233 11.48 10.90 -13.17
CA ASN A 233 11.54 9.98 -14.30
C ASN A 233 11.04 10.70 -15.54
N ARG A 234 11.87 10.75 -16.58
CA ARG A 234 11.58 11.49 -17.84
C ARG A 234 11.00 10.62 -18.95
N GLY A 235 10.79 9.33 -18.69
CA GLY A 235 10.24 8.37 -19.65
C GLY A 235 8.72 8.30 -19.58
N PHE A 236 8.11 7.69 -20.58
CA PHE A 236 6.71 7.31 -20.52
C PHE A 236 6.57 6.04 -19.68
N TRP A 237 5.64 6.05 -18.74
CA TRP A 237 5.30 4.88 -17.96
C TRP A 237 4.45 3.93 -18.81
N SER A 238 4.79 2.63 -18.80
CA SER A 238 4.00 1.57 -19.43
C SER A 238 4.00 0.33 -18.53
N TRP A 239 2.97 -0.51 -18.66
CA TRP A 239 2.89 -1.78 -17.93
C TRP A 239 4.05 -2.70 -18.34
N GLU A 240 4.27 -2.81 -19.64
CA GLU A 240 5.26 -3.67 -20.26
C GLU A 240 6.67 -3.30 -19.82
N ASP A 241 7.07 -2.03 -19.93
CA ASP A 241 8.42 -1.61 -19.54
C ASP A 241 8.60 -1.71 -18.03
N THR A 242 7.62 -1.27 -17.24
CA THR A 242 7.75 -1.26 -15.77
C THR A 242 7.91 -2.68 -15.24
N ILE A 243 7.04 -3.60 -15.65
CA ILE A 243 7.05 -4.98 -15.17
C ILE A 243 8.24 -5.74 -15.74
N THR A 244 8.57 -5.58 -17.02
CA THR A 244 9.72 -6.27 -17.62
C THR A 244 11.03 -5.78 -17.02
N ASN A 245 11.18 -4.48 -16.74
CA ASN A 245 12.39 -3.97 -16.08
C ASN A 245 12.50 -4.44 -14.62
N ALA A 246 11.37 -4.59 -13.93
CA ALA A 246 11.35 -5.06 -12.54
C ALA A 246 11.61 -6.56 -12.39
N THR A 247 11.07 -7.36 -13.32
CA THR A 247 10.96 -8.82 -13.15
C THR A 247 11.68 -9.63 -14.22
N CYS A 248 12.04 -9.01 -15.34
CA CYS A 248 12.58 -9.66 -16.54
C CYS A 248 11.60 -10.62 -17.23
N HIS A 249 10.32 -10.56 -16.85
CA HIS A 249 9.22 -11.25 -17.48
C HIS A 249 8.22 -10.23 -18.02
N SER A 250 7.55 -10.58 -19.13
CA SER A 250 6.46 -9.73 -19.63
C SER A 250 5.27 -9.76 -18.66
N VAL A 251 4.51 -8.67 -18.60
CA VAL A 251 3.26 -8.62 -17.81
C VAL A 251 2.29 -9.73 -18.22
N HIS A 252 2.21 -10.06 -19.51
CA HIS A 252 1.40 -11.16 -20.04
C HIS A 252 1.81 -12.50 -19.43
N THR A 253 3.11 -12.81 -19.45
CA THR A 253 3.64 -14.06 -18.88
C THR A 253 3.32 -14.17 -17.40
N LEU A 254 3.58 -13.11 -16.63
CA LEU A 254 3.29 -13.13 -15.19
C LEU A 254 1.79 -13.24 -14.90
N TRP A 255 0.94 -12.60 -15.71
CA TRP A 255 -0.50 -12.71 -15.55
C TRP A 255 -1.00 -14.12 -15.82
N ASP A 256 -0.55 -14.76 -16.90
CA ASP A 256 -0.93 -16.14 -17.22
C ASP A 256 -0.50 -17.12 -16.11
N GLU A 257 0.70 -16.91 -15.55
CA GLU A 257 1.20 -17.67 -14.42
C GLU A 257 0.39 -17.43 -13.14
N TYR A 258 0.01 -16.18 -12.86
CA TYR A 258 -0.86 -15.83 -11.73
C TYR A 258 -2.23 -16.52 -11.84
N GLN A 259 -2.86 -16.46 -13.02
CA GLN A 259 -4.15 -17.11 -13.29
C GLN A 259 -4.07 -18.64 -13.14
N SER A 260 -2.95 -19.23 -13.58
CA SER A 260 -2.69 -20.67 -13.39
C SER A 260 -2.49 -21.01 -11.91
N TRP A 261 -1.71 -20.21 -11.18
CA TRP A 261 -1.47 -20.37 -9.75
C TRP A 261 -2.75 -20.33 -8.92
N LEU A 262 -3.70 -19.43 -9.26
CA LEU A 262 -5.02 -19.37 -8.63
C LEU A 262 -5.85 -20.63 -8.90
N SER A 263 -5.82 -21.13 -10.14
CA SER A 263 -6.62 -22.30 -10.54
C SER A 263 -6.17 -23.59 -9.84
N GLU A 264 -4.92 -23.67 -9.42
CA GLU A 264 -4.35 -24.80 -8.69
C GLU A 264 -4.59 -24.73 -7.17
N ARG A 265 -5.04 -23.58 -6.65
CA ARG A 265 -5.21 -23.29 -5.22
C ARG A 265 -6.56 -22.60 -4.95
N PRO A 266 -7.67 -23.34 -5.08
CA PRO A 266 -9.01 -22.80 -4.84
C PRO A 266 -9.24 -22.39 -3.38
#